data_AF-A0AAD7CUY0-F1
#
_entry.id   AF-A0AAD7CUY0-F1
#
_cell.length_a   1.000
_cell.length_b   1.000
_cell.length_c   1.000
_cell.angle_alpha   90.00
_cell.angle_beta   90.00
_cell.angle_gamma   90.00
#
_symmetry.space_group_name_H-M   'P 1'
#
loop_
_entity.id
_entity.type
_entity.pdbx_description
1 polymer ?
#
loop_
_entity_poly.entity_id
_entity_poly.type
_entity_poly.pdbx_seq_one_letter_code
_entity_poly.pdbx_strand_id
1 'polypeptide(L)' 'EQISVLKAERNALPPIHRLPNELLTMVLDMYAVGSESLSTLEWTKTMLVCRRWHDLALAAHALWGHI' A
#
# COMPACT_ATOMS: atom_id res chain seq x y z
N GLU A 1 -14.82 20.74 -13.89
CA GLU A 1 -15.65 19.61 -14.37
C GLU A 1 -14.89 18.28 -14.50
N GLN A 2 -13.72 18.25 -15.15
CA GLN A 2 -12.96 17.00 -15.39
C GLN A 2 -12.47 16.28 -14.11
N ILE A 3 -12.05 17.03 -13.08
CA ILE A 3 -11.58 16.45 -11.80
C ILE A 3 -12.67 15.64 -11.09
N SER A 4 -13.93 16.08 -11.17
CA SER A 4 -15.07 15.40 -10.55
C SER A 4 -15.38 14.05 -11.21
N VAL A 5 -15.28 13.99 -12.55
CA VAL A 5 -15.48 12.75 -13.32
C VAL A 5 -14.38 11.74 -12.99
N LEU A 6 -13.11 12.17 -12.99
CA LEU A 6 -11.98 11.29 -12.64
C LEU A 6 -12.06 10.76 -11.21
N LYS A 7 -12.54 11.57 -10.25
CA LYS A 7 -12.79 11.10 -8.88
C LYS A 7 -13.91 10.06 -8.84
N ALA A 8 -14.99 10.24 -9.60
CA ALA A 8 -16.10 9.30 -9.64
C ALA A 8 -15.68 7.95 -10.24
N GLU A 9 -14.93 7.95 -11.35
CA GLU A 9 -14.39 6.73 -11.97
C GLU A 9 -13.40 6.01 -11.04
N ARG A 10 -12.50 6.75 -10.38
CA ARG A 10 -11.59 6.18 -9.38
C ARG A 10 -12.33 5.58 -8.19
N ASN A 11 -13.43 6.20 -7.76
CA ASN A 11 -14.26 5.68 -6.68
C ASN A 11 -15.13 4.48 -7.11
N ALA A 12 -15.31 4.28 -8.43
CA ALA A 12 -15.95 3.09 -8.99
C ALA A 12 -15.01 1.88 -9.01
N LEU A 13 -13.69 2.08 -8.88
CA LEU A 13 -12.75 0.96 -8.67
C LEU A 13 -13.04 0.25 -7.35
N PRO A 14 -12.79 -1.08 -7.27
CA PRO A 14 -12.94 -1.83 -6.04
C PRO A 14 -12.20 -1.12 -4.90
N PRO A 15 -12.90 -0.77 -3.81
CA PRO A 15 -12.29 0.02 -2.77
C PRO A 15 -11.19 -0.76 -2.06
N ILE A 16 -9.94 -0.31 -2.18
CA ILE A 16 -8.79 -0.81 -1.42
C ILE A 16 -9.09 -0.83 0.09
N HIS A 17 -9.90 0.11 0.58
CA HIS A 17 -10.32 0.16 1.98
C HIS A 17 -11.19 -1.03 2.43
N ARG A 18 -11.79 -1.78 1.50
CA ARG A 18 -12.57 -3.00 1.79
C ARG A 18 -11.75 -4.28 1.66
N LEU A 19 -10.50 -4.20 1.20
CA LEU A 19 -9.63 -5.38 1.21
C LEU A 19 -9.49 -5.87 2.66
N PRO A 20 -9.43 -7.18 2.90
CA PRO A 20 -8.92 -7.74 4.15
C PRO A 20 -7.49 -7.28 4.43
N ASN A 21 -7.05 -7.40 5.67
CA ASN A 21 -5.70 -7.02 6.06
C ASN A 21 -4.66 -7.89 5.35
N GLU A 22 -4.94 -9.18 5.19
CA GLU A 22 -4.07 -10.18 4.56
C GLU A 22 -3.79 -9.81 3.09
N LEU A 23 -4.83 -9.42 2.34
CA LEU A 23 -4.66 -9.00 0.95
C LEU A 23 -3.90 -7.68 0.86
N LEU A 24 -4.13 -6.75 1.81
CA LEU A 24 -3.43 -5.49 1.82
C LEU A 24 -1.94 -5.66 2.17
N THR A 25 -1.61 -6.55 3.10
CA THR A 25 -0.23 -6.93 3.41
C THR A 25 0.44 -7.61 2.22
N MET A 26 -0.27 -8.48 1.50
CA MET A 26 0.26 -9.10 0.29
C MET A 26 0.59 -8.07 -0.80
N VAL A 27 -0.23 -7.03 -0.96
CA VAL A 27 0.06 -5.90 -1.87
C VAL A 27 1.29 -5.13 -1.43
N LEU A 28 1.46 -4.88 -0.12
CA LEU A 28 2.66 -4.25 0.43
C LEU A 28 3.92 -5.06 0.13
N ASP A 29 3.88 -6.37 0.36
CA ASP A 29 4.99 -7.28 0.09
C ASP A 29 5.36 -7.31 -1.40
N MET A 30 4.36 -7.45 -2.28
CA MET A 30 4.59 -7.42 -3.73
C MET A 30 5.21 -6.11 -4.19
N TYR A 31 4.78 -4.99 -3.62
CA TYR A 31 5.35 -3.68 -3.96
C TYR A 31 6.80 -3.59 -3.48
N ALA A 32 7.07 -3.90 -2.21
CA ALA A 32 8.41 -3.76 -1.65
C ALA A 32 9.43 -4.67 -2.36
N VAL A 33 9.09 -5.95 -2.53
CA VAL A 33 9.98 -6.95 -3.17
C VAL A 33 10.07 -6.73 -4.68
N GLY A 34 8.93 -6.53 -5.35
CA GLY A 34 8.85 -6.49 -6.81
C GLY A 34 9.37 -5.20 -7.45
N SER A 35 9.54 -4.12 -6.68
CA SER A 35 10.05 -2.84 -7.19
C SER A 35 11.50 -2.54 -6.82
N GLU A 36 12.24 -3.50 -6.24
CA GLU A 36 13.60 -3.31 -5.69
C GLU A 36 13.70 -2.20 -4.61
N SER A 37 12.56 -1.69 -4.16
CA SER A 37 12.47 -0.56 -3.22
C SER A 37 12.82 -0.93 -1.79
N LEU A 38 13.01 -2.22 -1.48
CA LEU A 38 13.53 -2.70 -0.19
C LEU A 38 14.86 -2.00 0.16
N SER A 39 15.79 -1.96 -0.79
CA SER A 39 17.13 -1.39 -0.58
C SER A 39 17.13 0.13 -0.43
N THR A 40 16.19 0.82 -1.08
CA THR A 40 16.06 2.29 -1.06
C THR A 40 15.08 2.78 0.00
N LEU A 41 14.41 1.86 0.70
CA LEU A 41 13.31 2.12 1.64
C LEU A 41 12.12 2.87 1.03
N GLU A 42 12.03 3.00 -0.30
CA GLU A 42 10.94 3.75 -0.92
C GLU A 42 9.58 3.12 -0.69
N TRP A 43 9.51 1.81 -0.44
CA TRP A 43 8.28 1.12 -0.09
C TRP A 43 7.64 1.67 1.18
N THR A 44 8.41 2.25 2.11
CA THR A 44 7.90 2.84 3.36
C THR A 44 6.99 4.05 3.12
N LYS A 45 7.05 4.68 1.93
CA LYS A 45 6.12 5.75 1.54
C LYS A 45 4.66 5.28 1.55
N THR A 46 4.41 3.98 1.39
CA THR A 46 3.06 3.39 1.52
C THR A 46 2.46 3.56 2.91
N MET A 47 3.29 3.69 3.96
CA MET A 47 2.85 3.96 5.33
C MET A 47 2.19 5.33 5.47
N LEU A 48 2.44 6.25 4.53
CA LEU A 48 1.90 7.62 4.55
C LEU A 48 0.48 7.72 3.98
N VAL A 49 -0.09 6.62 3.46
CA VAL A 49 -1.44 6.60 2.86
C VAL A 49 -2.52 6.81 3.92
N CYS A 50 -2.52 5.98 4.98
CA CYS A 50 -3.39 6.13 6.14
C CYS A 50 -2.91 5.25 7.31
N ARG A 51 -3.52 5.41 8.51
CA ARG A 51 -3.17 4.63 9.71
C ARG A 51 -3.17 3.12 9.49
N ARG A 52 -4.17 2.60 8.76
CA ARG A 52 -4.27 1.16 8.49
C ARG A 52 -3.08 0.64 7.68
N TRP A 53 -2.62 1.41 6.70
CA TRP A 53 -1.44 1.04 5.91
C TRP A 53 -0.17 1.10 6.75
N HIS A 54 -0.03 2.14 7.57
CA HIS A 54 1.07 2.27 8.52
C HIS A 54 1.16 1.05 9.46
N ASP A 55 0.05 0.68 10.10
CA ASP A 55 0.02 -0.40 11.10
C ASP A 55 0.33 -1.77 10.48
N LEU A 56 -0.19 -2.05 9.28
CA LEU A 56 0.08 -3.29 8.57
C LEU A 56 1.51 -3.39 8.07
N ALA A 57 2.06 -2.31 7.52
CA ALA A 57 3.45 -2.25 7.08
C ALA A 57 4.41 -2.39 8.26
N LEU A 58 4.10 -1.78 9.42
CA LEU A 58 4.91 -1.92 10.63
C LEU A 58 4.86 -3.36 11.18
N ALA A 59 3.70 -4.03 11.09
CA ALA A 59 3.55 -5.42 11.53
C ALA A 59 4.19 -6.46 10.58
N ALA A 60 4.51 -6.08 9.34
CA ALA A 60 5.08 -6.95 8.33
C ALA A 60 6.60 -7.17 8.55
N HIS A 61 6.95 -7.99 9.54
CA HIS A 61 8.34 -8.27 9.95
C HIS A 61 9.25 -8.69 8.80
N ALA A 62 8.72 -9.40 7.79
CA ALA A 62 9.47 -9.81 6.61
C ALA A 62 10.08 -8.62 5.86
N LEU A 63 9.40 -7.48 5.82
CA LEU A 63 9.87 -6.27 5.13
C LEU A 63 11.04 -5.61 5.88
N TRP A 64 11.01 -5.66 7.21
CA TRP A 64 12.01 -5.01 8.07
C TRP A 64 13.30 -5.83 8.22
N GLY A 65 13.26 -7.14 7.99
CA GLY A 65 14.44 -8.00 8.04
C GLY A 65 15.47 -7.74 6.92
N HIS A 66 15.15 -6.87 5.96
CA HIS A 66 15.98 -6.54 4.80
C HIS A 66 16.69 -5.17 4.94
N ILE A 67 16.54 -4.52 6.09
CA ILE A 67 17.16 -3.25 6.48
C ILE A 67 18.33 -3.55 7.42
#